data_AF-A0A2E5JEW9-F1
#
_entry.id   AF-A0A2E5JEW9-F1
#
_cell.length_a   1.000
_cell.length_b   1.000
_cell.length_c   1.000
_cell.angle_alpha   90.00
_cell.angle_beta   90.00
_cell.angle_gamma   90.00
#
_symmetry.space_group_name_H-M   'P 1'
#
loop_
_entity.id
_entity.type
_entity.pdbx_description
1 polymer ?
#
loop_
_entity_poly.entity_id
_entity_poly.type
_entity_poly.pdbx_seq_one_letter_code
_entity_poly.pdbx_strand_id
1 'polypeptide(L)' 'MSHERVVNKITKSKVDYAITLMKSITHHEKLGNQQTILDNLWELSGFRSNYIFQKKFREIEGVSVKYFFDQISK' A
#
# COMPACT_ATOMS: atom_id res chain seq x y z
N MET A 1 -5.75 26.16 -5.40
CA MET A 1 -5.46 25.08 -4.43
C MET A 1 -3.98 25.12 -4.09
N SER A 2 -3.59 25.02 -2.81
CA SER A 2 -2.15 24.97 -2.45
C SER A 2 -1.54 23.63 -2.91
N HIS A 3 -0.28 23.66 -3.35
CA HIS A 3 0.45 22.48 -3.84
C HIS A 3 0.45 21.33 -2.83
N GLU A 4 0.58 21.65 -1.54
CA GLU A 4 0.59 20.68 -0.44
C GLU A 4 -0.71 19.86 -0.36
N ARG A 5 -1.87 20.50 -0.58
CA ARG A 5 -3.17 19.80 -0.60
C ARG A 5 -3.26 18.80 -1.75
N VAL A 6 -2.65 19.09 -2.90
CA VAL A 6 -2.65 18.19 -4.07
C VAL A 6 -1.73 16.99 -3.80
N VAL A 7 -0.52 17.23 -3.29
CA VAL A 7 0.43 16.17 -2.93
C VAL A 7 -0.18 15.20 -1.89
N ASN A 8 -0.89 15.73 -0.89
CA ASN A 8 -1.56 14.90 0.11
C ASN A 8 -2.68 14.04 -0.50
N LYS A 9 -3.49 14.59 -1.41
CA LYS A 9 -4.52 13.83 -2.13
C LYS A 9 -3.92 12.73 -3.00
N ILE A 10 -2.85 13.02 -3.74
CA ILE A 10 -2.14 12.03 -4.57
C ILE A 10 -1.57 10.93 -3.67
N THR A 11 -0.92 11.30 -2.57
CA THR A 11 -0.34 10.34 -1.62
C THR A 11 -1.41 9.42 -1.06
N LYS A 12 -2.56 9.96 -0.65
CA LYS A 12 -3.69 9.17 -0.18
C LYS A 12 -4.20 8.21 -1.25
N SER A 13 -4.42 8.70 -2.47
CA SER A 13 -4.87 7.85 -3.58
C SER A 13 -3.91 6.69 -3.87
N LYS A 14 -2.59 6.90 -3.73
CA LYS A 14 -1.59 5.82 -3.87
C LYS A 14 -1.68 4.79 -2.74
N VAL A 15 -1.95 5.22 -1.50
CA VAL A 15 -2.20 4.31 -0.37
C VAL A 15 -3.49 3.53 -0.57
N ASP A 16 -4.59 4.19 -0.97
CA ASP A 16 -5.88 3.55 -1.25
C ASP A 16 -5.73 2.48 -2.36
N TYR A 17 -4.91 2.76 -3.37
CA TYR A 17 -4.60 1.80 -4.43
C TYR A 17 -3.78 0.61 -3.92
N ALA A 18 -2.77 0.85 -3.06
CA ALA A 18 -2.02 -0.23 -2.41
C ALA A 18 -2.93 -1.17 -1.61
N ILE A 19 -3.91 -0.61 -0.89
CA ILE A 19 -4.92 -1.38 -0.14
C ILE A 19 -5.77 -2.23 -1.07
N THR A 20 -6.20 -1.65 -2.19
CA THR A 20 -6.98 -2.37 -3.21
C THR A 20 -6.18 -3.54 -3.79
N LEU A 21 -4.89 -3.32 -4.12
CA LEU A 21 -4.00 -4.38 -4.57
C LEU A 21 -3.87 -5.50 -3.54
N MET A 22 -3.64 -5.15 -2.26
CA MET A 22 -3.54 -6.14 -1.18
C MET A 22 -4.79 -7.01 -1.07
N LYS A 23 -5.99 -6.41 -1.09
CA LYS A 23 -7.26 -7.14 -1.05
C LYS A 23 -7.45 -8.06 -2.26
N SER A 24 -7.03 -7.63 -3.44
CA SER A 24 -7.07 -8.47 -4.64
C SER A 24 -6.12 -9.67 -4.50
N ILE A 25 -4.92 -9.47 -3.95
CA ILE A 25 -3.93 -10.54 -3.74
C ILE A 25 -4.45 -11.58 -2.74
N THR A 26 -5.05 -11.15 -1.63
CA THR A 26 -5.60 -12.08 -0.62
C THR A 26 -6.75 -12.90 -1.18
N HIS A 27 -7.59 -12.32 -2.03
CA HIS A 27 -8.68 -13.03 -2.71
C HIS A 27 -8.17 -14.06 -3.76
N HIS A 28 -6.94 -13.92 -4.24
CA HIS A 28 -6.32 -14.84 -5.18
C HIS A 28 -5.29 -15.74 -4.46
N GLU A 29 -5.78 -16.65 -3.60
CA GLU A 29 -5.00 -17.61 -2.78
C GLU A 29 -4.00 -18.49 -3.57
N LYS A 30 -4.06 -18.51 -4.91
CA LYS A 30 -3.21 -19.37 -5.77
C LYS A 30 -1.94 -18.70 -6.32
N LEU A 31 -1.60 -17.49 -5.89
CA LEU A 31 -0.34 -16.87 -6.30
C LEU A 31 0.80 -17.38 -5.40
N GLY A 32 1.59 -18.34 -5.88
CA GLY A 32 2.84 -18.78 -5.24
C GLY A 32 3.90 -17.67 -5.03
N ASN A 33 3.57 -16.42 -5.37
CA ASN A 33 4.41 -15.23 -5.31
C ASN A 33 3.80 -14.09 -4.45
N GLN A 34 2.88 -14.37 -3.52
CA GLN A 34 2.29 -13.34 -2.63
C GLN A 34 3.35 -12.48 -1.94
N GLN A 35 4.43 -13.11 -1.45
CA GLN A 35 5.56 -12.40 -0.83
C GLN A 35 6.25 -11.43 -1.81
N THR A 36 6.52 -11.87 -3.04
CA THR A 36 7.13 -11.04 -4.09
C THR A 36 6.26 -9.84 -4.46
N ILE A 37 4.93 -9.99 -4.43
CA ILE A 37 4.02 -8.87 -4.71
C ILE A 37 4.01 -7.88 -3.53
N LEU A 38 4.06 -8.35 -2.29
CA LEU A 38 4.19 -7.49 -1.10
C LEU A 38 5.49 -6.71 -1.11
N ASP A 39 6.60 -7.37 -1.45
CA ASP A 39 7.93 -6.75 -1.49
C ASP A 39 8.01 -5.61 -2.54
N ASN A 40 7.23 -5.73 -3.62
CA ASN A 40 7.15 -4.75 -4.71
C ASN A 40 5.89 -3.85 -4.65
N LEU A 41 5.05 -3.98 -3.62
CA LEU A 41 3.77 -3.25 -3.52
C LEU A 41 3.96 -1.73 -3.56
N TRP A 42 5.04 -1.24 -2.97
CA TRP A 42 5.38 0.19 -2.95
C TRP A 42 5.58 0.73 -4.37
N GLU A 43 6.25 -0.03 -5.23
CA GLU A 43 6.54 0.35 -6.61
C GLU A 43 5.26 0.30 -7.45
N LEU A 44 4.49 -0.79 -7.33
CA LEU A 44 3.20 -0.94 -8.00
C LEU A 44 2.19 0.16 -7.61
N SER A 45 2.29 0.65 -6.38
CA SER A 45 1.47 1.75 -5.87
C SER A 45 1.99 3.15 -6.25
N GLY A 46 3.08 3.21 -7.03
CA GLY A 46 3.64 4.44 -7.57
C GLY A 46 4.48 5.24 -6.57
N PHE A 47 5.00 4.62 -5.51
CA PHE A 47 5.96 5.27 -4.62
C PHE A 47 7.38 5.14 -5.16
N ARG A 48 8.22 6.14 -4.89
CA ARG A 48 9.63 6.14 -5.31
C ARG A 48 10.54 5.24 -4.46
N SER A 49 10.07 4.84 -3.28
CA SER A 49 10.81 3.92 -2.39
C SER A 49 9.89 3.28 -1.37
N ASN A 50 10.28 2.08 -0.94
CA ASN A 50 9.59 1.32 0.10
C ASN A 50 9.52 2.10 1.43
N TYR A 51 10.61 2.78 1.83
CA TYR A 51 10.63 3.59 3.05
C TYR A 51 9.54 4.66 3.07
N ILE A 52 9.35 5.39 1.96
CA ILE A 52 8.35 6.46 1.88
C ILE A 52 6.94 5.88 1.86
N PHE A 53 6.75 4.80 1.13
CA PHE A 53 5.49 4.07 1.14
C PHE A 53 5.10 3.66 2.55
N GLN A 54 5.97 2.95 3.29
CA GLN A 54 5.66 2.50 4.64
C GLN A 54 5.39 3.67 5.60
N LYS A 55 6.17 4.75 5.51
CA LYS A 55 5.95 5.96 6.29
C LYS A 55 4.58 6.57 6.01
N LYS A 56 4.24 6.79 4.73
CA LYS A 56 2.96 7.39 4.32
C LYS A 56 1.76 6.50 4.58
N PHE A 57 1.90 5.19 4.38
CA PHE A 57 0.88 4.22 4.74
C PHE A 57 0.58 4.29 6.23
N ARG A 58 1.59 4.26 7.09
CA ARG A 58 1.41 4.36 8.55
C ARG A 58 0.81 5.70 8.98
N GLU A 59 1.22 6.80 8.36
CA GLU A 59 0.64 8.12 8.62
C GLU A 59 -0.86 8.20 8.28
N ILE A 60 -1.32 7.46 7.27
CA ILE A 60 -2.72 7.50 6.79
C ILE A 60 -3.59 6.45 7.48
N GLU A 61 -3.13 5.20 7.57
CA GLU A 61 -3.89 4.05 8.09
C GLU A 61 -3.64 3.81 9.59
N GLY A 62 -2.65 4.45 10.19
CA GLY A 62 -2.29 4.28 11.60
C GLY A 62 -1.54 2.98 11.93
N VAL A 63 -1.44 2.04 11.00
CA VAL A 63 -0.79 0.73 11.16
C VAL A 63 0.30 0.48 10.13
N SER A 64 1.15 -0.53 10.34
CA SER A 64 2.14 -0.93 9.34
C SER A 64 1.48 -1.71 8.19
N VAL A 65 2.08 -1.66 7.00
CA VAL A 65 1.62 -2.40 5.82
C VAL A 65 1.50 -3.90 6.11
N LYS A 66 2.53 -4.48 6.74
CA LYS A 66 2.53 -5.90 7.12
C LYS A 66 1.38 -6.23 8.06
N TYR A 67 1.19 -5.45 9.13
CA TYR A 67 0.10 -5.68 10.07
C TYR A 67 -1.26 -5.58 9.37
N PHE A 68 -1.46 -4.57 8.53
CA PHE A 68 -2.69 -4.43 7.76
C PHE A 68 -2.95 -5.65 6.88
N PHE A 69 -1.93 -6.09 6.12
CA PHE A 69 -2.02 -7.26 5.27
C PHE A 69 -2.37 -8.54 6.06
N ASP A 70 -1.69 -8.77 7.19
CA ASP A 70 -1.95 -9.92 8.07
C ASP A 70 -3.38 -9.92 8.63
N GLN A 71 -4.03 -8.75 8.77
CA GLN A 71 -5.44 -8.68 9.21
C GLN A 71 -6.43 -9.01 8.09
N ILE A 72 -6.14 -8.62 6.84
CA ILE A 72 -7.05 -8.85 5.70
C ILE A 72 -6.80 -10.18 4.97
N SER A 73 -5.77 -10.92 5.39
CA SER A 73 -5.43 -12.25 4.87
C SER A 73 -5.97 -13.39 5.75
N LYS A 74 -6.68 -13.05 6.82
CA LYS A 74 -7.41 -14.00 7.69
C LYS A 74 -8.86 -14.10 7.26
#